data_AF-A0A645GFT8-F1
#
_entry.id   AF-A0A645GFT8-F1
#
_cell.length_a   1.000
_cell.length_b   1.000
_cell.length_c   1.000
_cell.angle_alpha   90.00
_cell.angle_beta   90.00
_cell.angle_gamma   90.00
#
_symmetry.space_group_name_H-M   'P 1'
#
loop_
_entity.id
_entity.type
_entity.pdbx_description
1 polymer ?
#
loop_
_entity_poly.entity_id
_entity_poly.type
_entity_poly.pdbx_seq_one_letter_code
_entity_poly.pdbx_strand_id
1 'polypeptide(L)'
;MPLIALGIPGDTTAAILLGALMVHGIQPGPTFFQSDPVSVYAIFATLIVCDIAYYFVGKLLVKGVTKISSFDNRLLVPYVLMFCVLGTYAINSSIFDVYVMFAFGLLGFVMKKFSFSTPAFVIAYVLGYLLETNLRQTLRLSDGRFWIFLKDPLCAALFALAIFVLYWFARKNKKKKQCSL
;
A
#
# COMPACT_ATOMS: atom_id res chain seq x y z
N MET A 1 10.38 -9.03 -6.92
CA MET A 1 9.72 -9.92 -5.94
C MET A 1 10.76 -10.58 -5.05
N PRO A 2 11.01 -10.04 -3.83
CA PRO A 2 11.94 -10.65 -2.86
C PRO A 2 11.58 -12.10 -2.54
N LEU A 3 10.29 -12.42 -2.60
CA LEU A 3 9.76 -13.77 -2.42
C LEU A 3 10.43 -14.82 -3.33
N ILE A 4 10.64 -14.54 -4.61
CA ILE A 4 11.22 -15.53 -5.54
C ILE A 4 12.72 -15.70 -5.26
N ALA A 5 13.41 -14.59 -4.95
CA ALA A 5 14.87 -14.57 -4.73
C ALA A 5 15.29 -15.09 -3.35
N LEU A 6 14.54 -14.76 -2.30
CA LEU A 6 14.89 -15.05 -0.91
C LEU A 6 13.95 -16.06 -0.25
N GLY A 7 12.81 -16.41 -0.87
CA GLY A 7 11.80 -17.30 -0.27
C GLY A 7 11.04 -16.70 0.91
N ILE A 8 11.31 -15.43 1.26
CA ILE A 8 10.75 -14.76 2.43
C ILE A 8 9.62 -13.82 1.98
N PRO A 9 8.38 -14.01 2.46
CA PRO A 9 7.28 -13.11 2.15
C PRO A 9 7.45 -11.79 2.91
N GLY A 10 7.36 -10.66 2.20
CA GLY A 10 7.46 -9.31 2.77
C GLY A 10 6.13 -8.64 3.10
N ASP A 11 5.02 -9.22 2.65
CA ASP A 11 3.65 -8.73 2.84
C ASP A 11 2.65 -9.90 2.74
N THR A 12 1.40 -9.67 3.14
CA THR A 12 0.36 -10.71 3.20
C THR A 12 0.03 -11.30 1.82
N THR A 13 0.09 -10.52 0.74
CA THR A 13 -0.21 -11.04 -0.60
C THR A 13 0.92 -11.93 -1.12
N ALA A 14 2.18 -11.55 -0.84
CA ALA A 14 3.32 -12.41 -1.11
C ALA A 14 3.26 -13.73 -0.33
N ALA A 15 2.82 -13.72 0.93
CA ALA A 15 2.68 -14.95 1.72
C ALA A 15 1.65 -15.93 1.11
N ILE A 16 0.52 -15.42 0.61
CA ILE A 16 -0.50 -16.23 -0.07
C ILE A 16 0.06 -16.81 -1.37
N LEU A 17 0.80 -16.00 -2.14
CA LEU A 17 1.45 -16.46 -3.37
C LEU A 17 2.52 -17.53 -3.08
N LEU A 18 3.31 -17.38 -2.01
CA LEU A 18 4.27 -18.38 -1.54
C LEU A 18 3.58 -19.72 -1.29
N GLY A 19 2.45 -19.70 -0.57
CA GLY A 19 1.65 -20.88 -0.29
C GLY A 19 1.10 -21.53 -1.56
N ALA A 20 0.59 -20.73 -2.49
CA ALA A 20 0.08 -21.23 -3.77
C ALA A 20 1.17 -21.90 -4.62
N LEU A 21 2.38 -21.32 -4.65
CA LEU A 21 3.54 -21.89 -5.35
C LEU A 21 4.00 -23.20 -4.70
N MET A 22 4.07 -23.25 -3.36
CA MET A 22 4.40 -24.48 -2.64
C MET A 22 3.38 -25.60 -2.89
N VAL A 23 2.09 -25.28 -3.00
CA VAL A 23 1.04 -26.25 -3.39
C VAL A 23 1.28 -26.80 -4.81
N HIS A 24 1.83 -25.99 -5.71
CA HIS A 24 2.23 -26.41 -7.06
C HIS A 24 3.61 -27.10 -7.10
N GLY A 25 4.19 -27.42 -5.94
CA GLY A 25 5.50 -28.07 -5.84
C GLY A 25 6.70 -27.16 -6.10
N ILE A 26 6.48 -25.84 -6.20
CA ILE A 26 7.52 -24.86 -6.44
C ILE A 26 7.96 -24.29 -5.10
N GLN A 27 9.20 -24.57 -4.68
CA GLN A 27 9.78 -24.00 -3.47
C GLN A 27 10.68 -22.80 -3.82
N PRO A 28 10.19 -21.56 -3.66
CA PRO A 28 10.94 -20.37 -4.02
C PRO A 28 12.10 -20.11 -3.05
N GLY A 29 13.21 -19.62 -3.59
CA GLY A 29 14.46 -19.40 -2.86
C GLY A 29 15.66 -19.37 -3.80
N PRO A 30 16.88 -19.13 -3.27
CA PRO A 30 18.09 -19.04 -4.09
C PRO A 30 18.41 -20.36 -4.81
N THR A 31 17.97 -21.49 -4.26
CA THR A 31 18.10 -22.82 -4.88
C THR A 31 17.17 -23.02 -6.07
N PHE A 32 15.99 -22.38 -6.09
CA PHE A 32 15.03 -22.49 -7.20
C PHE A 32 15.59 -22.00 -8.54
N PHE A 33 16.48 -20.99 -8.50
CA PHE A 33 17.20 -20.48 -9.66
C PHE A 33 18.21 -21.49 -10.23
N GLN A 34 18.70 -22.42 -9.42
CA GLN A 34 19.69 -23.43 -9.81
C GLN A 34 19.05 -24.75 -10.20
N SER A 35 17.97 -25.15 -9.51
CA SER A 35 17.31 -26.45 -9.71
C SER A 35 16.47 -26.50 -10.99
N ASP A 36 15.70 -25.46 -11.29
CA ASP A 36 14.77 -25.44 -12.44
C ASP A 36 14.74 -24.06 -13.13
N PRO A 37 15.78 -23.70 -13.89
CA PRO A 37 15.88 -22.38 -14.53
C PRO A 37 14.74 -22.13 -15.52
N VAL A 38 14.23 -23.15 -16.20
CA VAL A 38 13.13 -23.02 -17.18
C VAL A 38 11.86 -22.47 -16.53
N SER A 39 11.46 -23.00 -15.37
CA SER A 39 10.27 -22.56 -14.64
C SER A 39 10.41 -21.13 -14.11
N VAL A 40 11.62 -20.78 -13.66
CA VAL A 40 11.95 -19.41 -13.22
C VAL A 40 11.77 -18.42 -14.37
N TYR A 41 12.37 -18.70 -15.53
CA TYR A 41 12.24 -17.83 -16.71
C TYR A 41 10.80 -17.76 -17.21
N ALA A 42 10.04 -18.85 -17.14
CA ALA A 42 8.61 -18.85 -17.47
C ALA A 42 7.81 -17.90 -16.56
N ILE A 43 8.05 -17.94 -15.24
CA ILE A 43 7.39 -17.03 -14.29
C ILE A 43 7.74 -15.57 -14.60
N PHE A 44 9.03 -15.26 -14.82
CA PHE A 44 9.45 -13.90 -15.19
C PHE A 44 8.84 -13.45 -16.53
N ALA A 45 8.80 -14.32 -17.53
CA ALA A 45 8.18 -14.03 -18.82
C ALA A 45 6.68 -13.76 -18.67
N THR A 46 5.96 -14.59 -17.90
CA THR A 46 4.53 -14.39 -17.62
C THR A 46 4.29 -13.10 -16.84
N LEU A 47 5.14 -12.74 -15.86
CA LEU A 47 5.00 -11.46 -15.15
C LEU A 47 5.10 -10.27 -16.10
N ILE A 48 6.09 -10.27 -16.99
CA ILE A 48 6.25 -9.21 -18.00
C ILE A 48 5.02 -9.17 -18.93
N VAL A 49 4.56 -10.33 -19.41
CA VAL A 49 3.36 -10.42 -20.26
C VAL A 49 2.12 -9.94 -19.50
N CYS A 50 2.01 -10.25 -18.20
CA CYS A 50 0.90 -9.85 -17.36
C CYS A 50 0.88 -8.33 -17.16
N ASP A 51 2.04 -7.69 -16.91
CA ASP A 51 2.14 -6.23 -16.81
C ASP A 51 1.77 -5.53 -18.12
N ILE A 52 2.21 -6.09 -19.25
CA ILE A 52 1.82 -5.60 -20.58
C ILE A 52 0.31 -5.74 -20.79
N ALA A 53 -0.25 -6.91 -20.50
CA ALA A 53 -1.69 -7.16 -20.60
C ALA A 53 -2.50 -6.23 -19.67
N TYR A 54 -2.04 -6.03 -18.43
CA TYR A 54 -2.64 -5.14 -17.44
C TYR A 54 -2.67 -3.70 -17.95
N TYR A 55 -1.59 -3.24 -18.61
CA TYR A 55 -1.56 -1.93 -19.25
C TYR A 55 -2.62 -1.80 -20.37
N PHE A 56 -2.77 -2.80 -21.24
CA PHE A 56 -3.77 -2.76 -22.32
C PHE A 56 -5.20 -2.80 -21.79
N VAL A 57 -5.49 -3.71 -20.85
CA VAL A 57 -6.80 -3.84 -20.20
C VAL A 57 -7.13 -2.56 -19.44
N GLY A 58 -6.18 -2.02 -18.67
CA GLY A 58 -6.33 -0.76 -17.97
C GLY A 58 -6.64 0.40 -18.92
N LYS A 59 -5.93 0.51 -20.05
CA LYS A 59 -6.18 1.55 -21.06
C LYS A 59 -7.59 1.44 -21.67
N LEU A 60 -8.07 0.23 -21.94
CA LEU A 60 -9.42 0.00 -22.48
C LEU A 60 -10.49 0.37 -21.44
N LEU A 61 -10.33 -0.11 -20.20
CA LEU A 61 -11.27 0.14 -19.10
C LEU A 61 -11.34 1.62 -18.73
N VAL A 62 -10.21 2.32 -18.69
CA VAL A 62 -10.18 3.77 -18.38
C VAL A 62 -11.09 4.54 -19.31
N LYS A 63 -11.14 4.24 -20.63
CA LYS A 63 -12.07 4.90 -21.56
C LYS A 63 -13.54 4.73 -21.18
N GLY A 64 -13.93 3.56 -20.67
CA GLY A 64 -15.28 3.28 -20.19
C GLY A 64 -15.57 4.01 -18.88
N VAL A 65 -14.66 3.90 -17.91
CA VAL A 65 -14.80 4.49 -16.57
C VAL A 65 -14.80 6.02 -16.61
N THR A 66 -14.02 6.64 -17.51
CA THR A 66 -14.03 8.11 -17.68
C THR A 66 -15.40 8.64 -18.07
N LYS A 67 -16.20 7.84 -18.80
CA LYS A 67 -17.56 8.22 -19.18
C LYS A 67 -18.56 8.14 -18.02
N ILE A 68 -18.29 7.27 -17.04
CA ILE A 68 -19.06 7.16 -15.79
C ILE A 68 -18.72 8.33 -14.86
N SER A 69 -17.45 8.70 -14.77
CA SER A 69 -17.00 9.82 -13.92
C SER A 69 -17.42 11.20 -14.44
N SER A 70 -17.80 11.33 -15.71
CA SER A 70 -18.28 12.58 -16.29
C SER A 70 -19.79 12.81 -16.13
N PHE A 71 -20.53 11.85 -15.56
CA PHE A 71 -21.92 12.07 -15.13
C PHE A 71 -21.98 13.05 -13.97
N ASP A 72 -23.15 13.71 -13.81
CA ASP A 72 -23.37 14.65 -12.72
C ASP A 72 -23.04 13.99 -11.36
N ASN A 73 -22.15 14.65 -10.61
CA ASN A 73 -21.74 14.24 -9.27
C ASN A 73 -22.94 14.06 -8.32
N ARG A 74 -24.07 14.71 -8.61
CA ARG A 74 -25.30 14.57 -7.83
C ARG A 74 -25.87 13.15 -7.85
N LEU A 75 -25.70 12.43 -8.96
CA LEU A 75 -26.10 11.02 -9.07
C LEU A 75 -24.99 10.08 -8.63
N LEU A 76 -23.72 10.43 -8.87
CA LEU A 76 -22.58 9.57 -8.54
C LEU A 76 -22.47 9.31 -7.02
N VAL A 77 -22.65 10.35 -6.21
CA VAL A 77 -22.50 10.30 -4.75
C VAL A 77 -23.44 9.27 -4.08
N PRO A 78 -24.76 9.26 -4.31
CA PRO A 78 -25.65 8.28 -3.67
C PRO A 78 -25.36 6.84 -4.12
N TYR A 79 -25.01 6.60 -5.38
CA TYR A 79 -24.63 5.25 -5.83
C TYR A 79 -23.34 4.77 -5.16
N VAL A 80 -22.31 5.62 -5.10
CA VAL A 80 -21.06 5.28 -4.42
C VAL A 80 -21.32 5.02 -2.93
N LEU A 81 -22.15 5.82 -2.27
CA LEU A 81 -22.52 5.57 -0.87
C LEU A 81 -23.23 4.23 -0.67
N MET A 82 -24.18 3.88 -1.55
CA MET A 82 -24.84 2.58 -1.51
C MET A 82 -23.83 1.43 -1.66
N PHE A 83 -22.91 1.52 -2.64
CA PHE A 83 -21.87 0.51 -2.82
C PHE A 83 -20.91 0.44 -1.63
N CYS A 84 -20.56 1.57 -1.00
CA CYS A 84 -19.72 1.57 0.19
C CYS A 84 -20.41 0.90 1.38
N VAL A 85 -21.71 1.15 1.61
CA VAL A 85 -22.50 0.50 2.67
C VAL A 85 -22.60 -1.00 2.41
N LEU A 86 -22.94 -1.40 1.18
CA LEU A 86 -23.00 -2.81 0.79
C LEU A 86 -21.63 -3.49 0.94
N GLY A 87 -20.55 -2.84 0.52
CA GLY A 87 -19.20 -3.36 0.60
C GLY A 87 -18.69 -3.53 2.03
N THR A 88 -18.93 -2.55 2.91
CA THR A 88 -18.55 -2.68 4.33
C THR A 88 -19.37 -3.73 5.04
N TYR A 89 -20.67 -3.81 4.76
CA TYR A 89 -21.51 -4.86 5.32
C TYR A 89 -21.12 -6.26 4.81
N ALA A 90 -20.70 -6.40 3.55
CA ALA A 90 -20.35 -7.70 2.96
C ALA A 90 -19.11 -8.37 3.58
N ILE A 91 -18.17 -7.61 4.15
CA ILE A 91 -16.91 -8.16 4.68
C ILE A 91 -17.15 -8.87 6.02
N ASN A 92 -17.80 -8.19 6.97
CA ASN A 92 -17.96 -8.69 8.35
C ASN A 92 -19.41 -8.90 8.78
N SER A 93 -20.40 -8.63 7.91
CA SER A 93 -21.84 -8.67 8.25
C SER A 93 -22.20 -7.89 9.52
N SER A 94 -21.42 -6.85 9.83
CA SER A 94 -21.52 -6.07 11.07
C SER A 94 -22.06 -4.68 10.76
N ILE A 95 -23.12 -4.29 11.46
CA ILE A 95 -23.70 -2.96 11.33
C ILE A 95 -22.82 -1.88 11.99
N PHE A 96 -21.96 -2.29 12.95
CA PHE A 96 -20.99 -1.40 13.58
C PHE A 96 -20.00 -0.84 12.54
N ASP A 97 -19.53 -1.67 11.61
CA ASP A 97 -18.60 -1.26 10.55
C ASP A 97 -19.24 -0.22 9.63
N VAL A 98 -20.56 -0.31 9.42
CA VAL A 98 -21.33 0.69 8.65
C VAL A 98 -21.39 2.03 9.41
N TYR A 99 -21.58 2.02 10.73
CA TYR A 99 -21.52 3.26 11.53
C TYR A 99 -20.13 3.89 11.49
N VAL A 100 -19.07 3.08 11.59
CA VAL A 100 -17.68 3.54 11.48
C VAL A 100 -17.42 4.13 10.09
N MET A 101 -17.92 3.48 9.03
CA MET A 101 -17.85 4.00 7.65
C MET A 101 -18.48 5.39 7.55
N PHE A 102 -19.68 5.60 8.09
CA PHE A 102 -20.33 6.92 8.07
C PHE A 102 -19.55 7.95 8.88
N ALA A 103 -19.02 7.57 10.05
CA ALA A 103 -18.21 8.47 10.89
C ALA A 103 -16.94 8.93 10.15
N PHE A 104 -16.20 8.01 9.51
CA PHE A 104 -15.01 8.34 8.72
C PHE A 104 -15.35 9.05 7.41
N GLY A 105 -16.50 8.77 6.79
CA GLY A 105 -17.01 9.52 5.64
C GLY A 105 -17.29 10.98 5.98
N LEU A 106 -17.92 11.23 7.13
CA LEU A 106 -18.13 12.59 7.65
C LEU A 106 -16.82 13.28 7.99
N LEU A 107 -15.88 12.58 8.62
CA LEU A 107 -14.52 13.08 8.87
C LEU A 107 -13.83 13.49 7.57
N GLY A 108 -13.90 12.66 6.53
CA GLY A 108 -13.37 12.98 5.20
C GLY A 108 -14.01 14.22 4.57
N PHE A 109 -15.32 14.41 4.75
CA PHE A 109 -16.03 15.61 4.31
C PHE A 109 -15.56 16.87 5.06
N VAL A 110 -15.36 16.78 6.37
CA VAL A 110 -14.83 17.87 7.20
C VAL A 110 -13.40 18.22 6.75
N MET A 111 -12.54 17.22 6.51
CA MET A 111 -11.18 17.45 6.01
C MET A 111 -11.16 18.17 4.66
N LYS A 112 -12.09 17.83 3.76
CA LYS A 112 -12.26 18.53 2.48
C LYS A 112 -12.64 19.99 2.69
N LYS A 113 -13.48 20.31 3.68
CA LYS A 113 -13.84 21.69 4.04
C LYS A 113 -12.66 22.51 4.57
N PHE A 114 -11.72 21.88 5.27
CA PHE A 114 -10.49 22.51 5.77
C PHE A 114 -9.32 22.46 4.77
N SER A 115 -9.56 22.07 3.51
CA SER A 115 -8.52 21.94 2.47
C SER A 115 -7.39 20.96 2.83
N PHE A 116 -7.66 19.99 3.70
CA PHE A 116 -6.73 18.88 3.94
C PHE A 116 -6.87 17.82 2.85
N SER A 117 -5.75 17.24 2.44
CA SER A 117 -5.73 16.15 1.48
C SER A 117 -6.18 14.84 2.16
N THR A 118 -7.46 14.48 1.99
CA THR A 118 -8.00 13.18 2.43
C THR A 118 -7.14 12.00 1.94
N PRO A 119 -6.67 11.96 0.68
CA PRO A 119 -5.79 10.88 0.20
C PRO A 119 -4.49 10.77 1.00
N ALA A 120 -3.86 11.89 1.36
CA ALA A 120 -2.62 11.88 2.13
C ALA A 120 -2.82 11.30 3.54
N PHE A 121 -3.97 11.57 4.16
CA PHE A 121 -4.31 11.01 5.47
C PHE A 121 -4.47 9.49 5.42
N VAL A 122 -5.18 8.97 4.42
CA VAL A 122 -5.35 7.51 4.24
C VAL A 122 -4.00 6.83 4.05
N ILE A 123 -3.13 7.39 3.20
CA ILE A 123 -1.77 6.86 2.99
C ILE A 123 -0.97 6.90 4.30
N ALA A 124 -1.02 8.01 5.04
CA ALA A 124 -0.33 8.13 6.32
C ALA A 124 -0.84 7.12 7.36
N TYR A 125 -2.14 6.86 7.41
CA TYR A 125 -2.73 5.87 8.32
C TYR A 125 -2.29 4.44 8.00
N VAL A 126 -2.41 4.03 6.74
CA VAL A 126 -2.01 2.68 6.29
C VAL A 126 -0.50 2.48 6.50
N LEU A 127 0.31 3.47 6.11
CA LEU A 127 1.75 3.40 6.25
C LEU A 127 2.18 3.44 7.72
N GLY A 128 1.46 4.18 8.56
CA GLY A 128 1.67 4.22 10.01
C GLY A 128 1.44 2.87 10.67
N TYR A 129 0.33 2.19 10.35
CA TYR A 129 0.05 0.84 10.83
C TYR A 129 1.14 -0.16 10.40
N LEU A 130 1.58 -0.08 9.13
CA LEU A 130 2.64 -0.92 8.62
C LEU A 130 3.97 -0.64 9.33
N LEU A 131 4.30 0.64 9.54
CA LEU A 131 5.50 1.07 10.26
C LEU A 131 5.49 0.57 11.70
N GLU A 132 4.38 0.69 12.41
CA GLU A 132 4.23 0.22 13.79
C GLU A 132 4.39 -1.30 13.88
N THR A 133 3.77 -2.04 12.95
CA THR A 133 3.87 -3.50 12.91
C THR A 133 5.31 -3.95 12.67
N ASN A 134 6.00 -3.35 11.70
CA ASN A 134 7.40 -3.65 11.42
C ASN A 134 8.32 -3.21 12.56
N LEU A 135 8.08 -2.06 13.18
CA LEU A 135 8.84 -1.59 14.34
C LEU A 135 8.71 -2.57 15.52
N ARG A 136 7.49 -3.01 15.83
CA ARG A 136 7.22 -4.01 16.88
C ARG A 136 7.91 -5.34 16.56
N GLN A 137 7.89 -5.79 15.30
CA GLN A 137 8.58 -7.00 14.88
C GLN A 137 10.09 -6.90 15.10
N THR A 138 10.71 -5.80 14.65
CA THR A 138 12.16 -5.56 14.82
C THR A 138 12.56 -5.45 16.29
N LEU A 139 11.75 -4.79 17.13
CA LEU A 139 12.01 -4.70 18.56
C LEU A 139 11.90 -6.05 19.27
N ARG A 140 10.97 -6.91 18.85
CA ARG A 140 10.87 -8.29 19.36
C ARG A 140 12.09 -9.13 18.97
N LEU A 141 12.59 -8.98 17.74
CA LEU A 141 13.80 -9.68 17.28
C LEU A 141 15.08 -9.19 17.98
N SER A 142 15.06 -7.99 18.55
CA SER A 142 16.21 -7.36 19.21
C SER A 142 16.11 -7.34 20.76
N ASP A 143 15.22 -8.13 21.36
CA ASP A 143 14.99 -8.16 22.82
C ASP A 143 14.72 -6.77 23.43
N GLY A 144 13.99 -5.92 22.71
CA GLY A 144 13.57 -4.59 23.18
C GLY A 144 14.65 -3.50 23.14
N ARG A 145 15.84 -3.78 22.60
CA ARG A 145 16.93 -2.79 22.55
C ARG A 145 16.85 -1.89 21.32
N PHE A 146 16.49 -0.62 21.51
CA PHE A 146 16.52 0.41 20.44
C PHE A 146 17.91 0.65 19.82
N TRP A 147 18.97 0.19 20.47
CA TRP A 147 20.35 0.30 19.97
C TRP A 147 20.60 -0.46 18.65
N ILE A 148 19.70 -1.38 18.25
CA ILE A 148 19.82 -2.11 16.99
C ILE A 148 19.75 -1.18 15.78
N PHE A 149 18.93 -0.12 15.84
CA PHE A 149 18.75 0.81 14.73
C PHE A 149 19.99 1.66 14.43
N LEU A 150 20.86 1.87 15.42
CA LEU A 150 22.14 2.57 15.25
C LEU A 150 23.30 1.62 14.94
N LYS A 151 23.17 0.33 15.28
CA LYS A 151 24.20 -0.68 15.04
C LYS A 151 24.22 -1.13 13.57
N ASP A 152 23.05 -1.21 12.95
CA ASP A 152 22.96 -1.48 11.51
C ASP A 152 23.26 -0.21 10.70
N PRO A 153 24.38 -0.15 9.95
CA PRO A 153 24.80 1.04 9.22
C PRO A 153 23.78 1.46 8.16
N LEU A 154 23.00 0.51 7.62
CA LEU A 154 21.93 0.76 6.67
C LEU A 154 20.73 1.46 7.34
N CYS A 155 20.33 1.01 8.53
CA CYS A 155 19.24 1.63 9.30
C CYS A 155 19.60 3.05 9.72
N ALA A 156 20.83 3.25 10.23
CA ALA A 156 21.32 4.57 10.61
C ALA A 156 21.34 5.54 9.41
N ALA A 157 21.82 5.10 8.24
CA ALA A 157 21.81 5.90 7.02
C ALA A 157 20.40 6.29 6.56
N LEU A 158 19.45 5.34 6.59
CA LEU A 158 18.05 5.59 6.24
C LEU A 158 17.36 6.56 7.20
N PHE A 159 17.59 6.42 8.52
CA PHE A 159 17.06 7.36 9.51
C PHE A 159 17.63 8.77 9.34
N ALA A 160 18.94 8.90 9.10
CA ALA A 160 19.58 10.18 8.84
C ALA A 160 18.99 10.84 7.57
N LEU A 161 18.79 10.07 6.50
CA LEU A 161 18.19 10.55 5.26
C LEU A 161 16.72 10.96 5.45
N ALA A 162 15.93 10.19 6.21
CA ALA A 162 14.54 10.54 6.52
C ALA A 162 14.45 11.86 7.30
N ILE A 163 15.30 12.06 8.31
CA ILE A 163 15.38 13.31 9.08
C ILE A 163 15.81 14.47 8.15
N PHE A 164 16.79 14.24 7.28
CA PHE A 164 17.27 15.24 6.32
C PHE A 164 16.16 15.68 5.35
N VAL A 165 15.42 14.73 4.76
CA VAL A 165 14.30 15.01 3.85
C VAL A 165 13.17 15.74 4.58
N LEU A 166 12.84 15.32 5.79
CA LEU A 166 11.81 15.97 6.60
C LEU A 166 12.20 17.40 6.95
N TYR A 167 13.47 17.62 7.31
CA TYR A 167 14.03 18.94 7.57
C TYR A 167 14.01 19.84 6.32
N TRP A 168 14.42 19.28 5.18
CA TRP A 168 14.39 19.98 3.89
C TRP A 168 12.96 20.37 3.48
N PHE A 169 12.01 19.44 3.60
CA PHE A 169 10.60 19.67 3.30
C PHE A 169 9.98 20.72 4.25
N ALA A 170 10.28 20.64 5.55
CA ALA A 170 9.82 21.61 6.53
C ALA A 170 10.34 23.04 6.24
N ARG A 171 11.62 23.18 5.83
CA ARG A 171 12.18 24.47 5.39
C ARG A 171 11.51 24.98 4.11
N LYS A 172 11.19 24.10 3.16
CA LYS A 172 10.54 24.49 1.88
C LYS A 172 9.07 24.89 2.07
N ASN A 173 8.34 24.22 2.96
CA ASN A 173 6.97 24.59 3.30
C ASN A 173 6.86 25.90 4.08
N LYS A 174 7.86 26.24 4.92
CA LYS A 174 7.91 27.58 5.56
C LYS A 174 8.07 28.70 4.54
N LYS A 175 8.88 28.52 3.48
CA LYS A 175 9.05 29.53 2.41
C LYS A 175 7.78 29.75 1.57
N LYS A 176 6.92 28.75 1.37
CA LYS A 176 5.67 28.91 0.61
C LYS A 176 4.58 29.68 1.36
N LYS A 177 4.54 29.61 2.70
CA LYS A 177 3.58 30.38 3.51
C LYS A 177 3.91 31.88 3.59
N GLN A 178 5.13 32.30 3.24
CA GLN A 178 5.56 33.70 3.27
C GLN A 178 5.31 34.47 1.96
N CYS A 179 4.93 33.80 0.87
CA CYS A 179 4.72 34.44 -0.44
C CYS A 179 3.22 34.62 -0.79
N SER A 180 2.31 34.28 0.15
CA SER A 180 0.86 34.40 -0.01
C SER A 180 0.21 35.26 1.08
N LEU A 181 0.99 36.12 1.73
CA LEU A 181 0.53 37.18 2.64
C LEU A 181 1.02 38.52 2.11
#